data_AF-A0AA43V2L1-F1
#
_entry.id   AF-A0AA43V2L1-F1
#
_cell.length_a   1.000
_cell.length_b   1.000
_cell.length_c   1.000
_cell.angle_alpha   90.00
_cell.angle_beta   90.00
_cell.angle_gamma   90.00
#
_symmetry.space_group_name_H-M   'P 1'
#
loop_
_entity.id
_entity.type
_entity.pdbx_description
1 polymer ?
#
loop_
_entity_poly.entity_id
_entity_poly.type
_entity_poly.pdbx_seq_one_letter_code
_entity_poly.pdbx_strand_id
1 'polypeptide(L)'
;LPQSLAITHESQPTKQQQTVLFDRSHGQTAGAADWVSDGAFSDYADSIQKQGYDVKAIDGHSNITEASLKSSKIFVIPEANIPFKESEQAAIVNYVKQGGNVVFISDHYNADRNLNRIDSSEAMNGYRRGAYEDMSKGMNAEEKSSTAMQGVKSSDWLSTNFGVRFRYNALGDLNTSNIVSSKES
;
A
#
# COMPACT_ATOMS: atom_id res chain seq x y z
N LEU A 1 12.01 -36.98 -52.39
CA LEU A 1 11.20 -37.17 -51.16
C LEU A 1 11.48 -35.99 -50.25
N PRO A 2 10.50 -35.15 -49.87
CA PRO A 2 10.76 -34.07 -48.93
C PRO A 2 10.83 -34.65 -47.51
N GLN A 3 11.91 -34.32 -46.80
CA GLN A 3 12.10 -34.69 -45.39
C GLN A 3 11.22 -33.79 -44.51
N SER A 4 10.34 -34.43 -43.73
CA SER A 4 9.57 -33.78 -42.68
C SER A 4 10.52 -33.36 -41.54
N LEU A 5 10.66 -32.06 -41.31
CA LEU A 5 11.30 -31.51 -40.13
C LEU A 5 10.36 -31.71 -38.94
N ALA A 6 10.66 -32.72 -38.12
CA ALA A 6 10.02 -32.88 -36.83
C ALA A 6 10.48 -31.74 -35.91
N ILE A 7 9.57 -30.82 -35.59
CA ILE A 7 9.76 -29.83 -34.53
C ILE A 7 9.58 -30.58 -33.20
N THR A 8 10.70 -31.00 -32.62
CA THR A 8 10.72 -31.45 -31.22
C THR A 8 10.41 -30.24 -30.35
N HIS A 9 9.27 -30.28 -29.64
CA HIS A 9 8.99 -29.32 -28.58
C HIS A 9 10.01 -29.56 -27.47
N GLU A 10 11.04 -28.72 -27.41
CA GLU A 10 11.87 -28.61 -26.21
C GLU A 10 10.95 -28.30 -25.04
N SER A 11 11.02 -29.13 -24.00
CA SER A 11 10.37 -28.87 -22.73
C SER A 11 10.86 -27.51 -22.21
N GLN A 12 9.97 -26.53 -22.21
CA GLN A 12 10.20 -25.23 -21.59
C GLN A 12 10.69 -25.46 -20.15
N PRO A 13 11.71 -24.72 -19.68
CA PRO A 13 12.08 -24.77 -18.27
C PRO A 13 10.82 -24.45 -17.45
N THR A 14 10.55 -25.23 -16.41
CA THR A 14 9.40 -25.03 -15.53
C THR A 14 9.39 -23.57 -15.08
N LYS A 15 8.45 -22.78 -15.62
CA LYS A 15 8.27 -21.37 -15.25
C LYS A 15 8.02 -21.36 -13.75
N GLN A 16 9.01 -20.93 -12.97
CA GLN A 16 8.85 -20.82 -11.52
C GLN A 16 7.61 -19.97 -11.27
N GLN A 17 6.60 -20.54 -10.62
CA GLN A 17 5.32 -19.88 -10.41
C GLN A 17 5.58 -18.60 -9.60
N GLN A 18 5.29 -17.46 -10.21
CA GLN A 18 5.60 -16.15 -9.63
C GLN A 18 4.49 -15.77 -8.67
N THR A 19 4.82 -15.28 -7.48
CA THR A 19 3.84 -14.90 -6.46
C THR A 19 3.48 -13.40 -6.56
N VAL A 20 2.19 -13.10 -6.49
CA VAL A 20 1.64 -11.79 -6.12
C VAL A 20 1.15 -11.87 -4.68
N LEU A 21 1.60 -10.92 -3.87
CA LEU A 21 1.40 -10.91 -2.44
C LEU A 21 0.47 -9.76 -2.05
N PHE A 22 -0.61 -10.04 -1.35
CA PHE A 22 -1.54 -9.03 -0.85
C PHE A 22 -1.25 -8.72 0.62
N ASP A 23 -1.22 -7.45 0.97
CA ASP A 23 -1.23 -7.03 2.37
C ASP A 23 -2.58 -7.33 3.00
N ARG A 24 -2.55 -8.03 4.14
CA ARG A 24 -3.68 -8.24 5.06
C ARG A 24 -3.28 -7.89 6.51
N SER A 25 -2.08 -7.33 6.71
CA SER A 25 -1.51 -7.04 8.03
C SER A 25 -1.81 -5.62 8.53
N HIS A 26 -2.44 -4.78 7.71
CA HIS A 26 -2.70 -3.36 8.02
C HIS A 26 -4.20 -3.03 8.09
N GLY A 27 -5.02 -3.97 8.55
CA GLY A 27 -6.43 -3.70 8.82
C GLY A 27 -7.30 -3.59 7.57
N GLN A 28 -6.99 -4.37 6.53
CA GLN A 28 -7.80 -4.49 5.32
C GLN A 28 -9.26 -4.91 5.59
N THR A 29 -9.52 -5.55 6.73
CA THR A 29 -10.84 -5.97 7.21
C THR A 29 -11.37 -5.11 8.36
N ALA A 30 -10.83 -3.89 8.53
CA ALA A 30 -11.25 -2.97 9.59
C ALA A 30 -12.71 -2.54 9.43
N GLY A 31 -13.47 -2.56 10.54
CA GLY A 31 -14.88 -2.17 10.52
C GLY A 31 -15.71 -3.07 9.60
N ALA A 32 -16.35 -2.49 8.59
CA ALA A 32 -17.12 -3.20 7.58
C ALA A 32 -16.36 -3.40 6.24
N ALA A 33 -15.06 -3.13 6.23
CA ALA A 33 -14.20 -3.36 5.08
C ALA A 33 -13.91 -4.86 4.87
N ASP A 34 -13.63 -5.23 3.61
CA ASP A 34 -13.17 -6.57 3.24
C ASP A 34 -12.19 -6.50 2.07
N TRP A 35 -11.17 -5.65 2.20
CA TRP A 35 -10.25 -5.29 1.13
C TRP A 35 -9.13 -6.33 0.94
N VAL A 36 -9.46 -7.61 0.97
CA VAL A 36 -8.51 -8.73 0.87
C VAL A 36 -8.69 -9.49 -0.44
N SER A 37 -7.68 -10.31 -0.80
CA SER A 37 -7.64 -11.06 -2.06
C SER A 37 -8.72 -12.12 -2.20
N ASP A 38 -9.33 -12.56 -1.12
CA ASP A 38 -10.46 -13.49 -1.07
C ASP A 38 -11.79 -12.80 -0.71
N GLY A 39 -11.78 -11.47 -0.64
CA GLY A 39 -12.92 -10.60 -0.32
C GLY A 39 -13.28 -9.68 -1.49
N ALA A 40 -13.37 -8.38 -1.24
CA ALA A 40 -13.73 -7.37 -2.23
C ALA A 40 -12.72 -7.24 -3.39
N PHE A 41 -11.48 -7.73 -3.24
CA PHE A 41 -10.50 -7.82 -4.33
C PHE A 41 -10.37 -9.23 -4.95
N SER A 42 -11.34 -10.12 -4.71
CA SER A 42 -11.35 -11.48 -5.26
C SER A 42 -11.30 -11.53 -6.79
N ASP A 43 -12.09 -10.73 -7.50
CA ASP A 43 -12.04 -10.68 -8.97
C ASP A 43 -10.64 -10.26 -9.48
N TYR A 44 -9.96 -9.37 -8.76
CA TYR A 44 -8.59 -8.97 -9.10
C TYR A 44 -7.60 -10.11 -8.83
N ALA A 45 -7.69 -10.79 -7.70
CA ALA A 45 -6.90 -11.97 -7.37
C ALA A 45 -7.11 -13.10 -8.38
N ASP A 46 -8.36 -13.39 -8.75
CA ASP A 46 -8.71 -14.38 -9.77
C ASP A 46 -8.10 -14.04 -11.12
N SER A 47 -8.10 -12.76 -11.50
CA SER A 47 -7.46 -12.31 -12.75
C SER A 47 -5.95 -12.52 -12.75
N ILE A 48 -5.29 -12.41 -11.59
CA ILE A 48 -3.86 -12.66 -11.40
C ILE A 48 -3.57 -14.17 -11.49
N GLN A 49 -4.40 -15.00 -10.85
CA GLN A 49 -4.30 -16.45 -10.92
C GLN A 49 -4.49 -16.98 -12.35
N LYS A 50 -5.46 -16.43 -13.10
CA LYS A 50 -5.69 -16.77 -14.52
C LYS A 50 -4.49 -16.45 -15.42
N GLN A 51 -3.62 -15.53 -15.01
CA GLN A 51 -2.36 -15.21 -15.69
C GLN A 51 -1.19 -16.14 -15.28
N GLY A 52 -1.44 -17.11 -14.40
CA GLY A 52 -0.46 -18.11 -13.97
C GLY A 52 0.42 -17.68 -12.79
N TYR A 53 0.01 -16.66 -12.03
CA TYR A 53 0.66 -16.26 -10.79
C TYR A 53 0.02 -16.96 -9.58
N ASP A 54 0.81 -17.24 -8.55
CA ASP A 54 0.27 -17.55 -7.22
C ASP A 54 -0.22 -16.27 -6.56
N VAL A 55 -1.38 -16.33 -5.90
CA VAL A 55 -1.83 -15.26 -5.01
C VAL A 55 -1.67 -15.72 -3.56
N LYS A 56 -0.97 -14.92 -2.76
CA LYS A 56 -0.77 -15.13 -1.32
C LYS A 56 -1.06 -13.85 -0.56
N ALA A 57 -1.15 -13.94 0.76
CA ALA A 57 -1.31 -12.77 1.63
C ALA A 57 -0.24 -12.73 2.75
N ILE A 58 0.09 -11.52 3.22
CA ILE A 58 0.82 -11.28 4.47
C ILE A 58 -0.21 -10.96 5.56
N ASP A 59 -0.18 -11.73 6.63
CA ASP A 59 -1.04 -11.54 7.81
C ASP A 59 -0.26 -11.02 9.02
N GLY A 60 -0.96 -10.72 10.12
CA GLY A 60 -0.36 -10.44 11.42
C GLY A 60 0.08 -8.99 11.58
N HIS A 61 1.13 -8.76 12.38
CA HIS A 61 1.64 -7.42 12.65
C HIS A 61 3.13 -7.35 12.32
N SER A 62 3.59 -6.28 11.66
CA SER A 62 5.02 -6.08 11.36
C SER A 62 5.64 -7.16 10.49
N ASN A 63 4.82 -7.81 9.67
CA ASN A 63 5.24 -8.92 8.83
C ASN A 63 5.65 -8.47 7.41
N ILE A 64 5.49 -7.19 7.06
CA ILE A 64 6.11 -6.61 5.88
C ILE A 64 7.61 -6.43 6.15
N THR A 65 8.37 -7.46 5.78
CA THR A 65 9.83 -7.52 5.91
C THR A 65 10.46 -7.86 4.57
N GLU A 66 11.74 -7.56 4.39
CA GLU A 66 12.46 -7.96 3.16
C GLU A 66 12.34 -9.48 2.91
N ALA A 67 12.41 -10.29 3.97
CA ALA A 67 12.26 -11.74 3.87
C ALA A 67 10.87 -12.16 3.37
N SER A 68 9.81 -11.54 3.88
CA SER A 68 8.44 -11.82 3.42
C SER A 68 8.22 -11.43 1.96
N LEU A 69 8.83 -10.33 1.51
CA LEU A 69 8.64 -9.79 0.16
C LEU A 69 9.51 -10.48 -0.89
N LYS A 70 10.68 -11.03 -0.50
CA LYS A 70 11.73 -11.56 -1.39
C LYS A 70 11.27 -12.56 -2.44
N SER A 71 10.25 -13.37 -2.13
CA SER A 71 9.74 -14.40 -3.05
C SER A 71 8.64 -13.93 -4.00
N SER A 72 8.13 -12.70 -3.80
CA SER A 72 7.05 -12.12 -4.60
C SER A 72 7.56 -11.24 -5.74
N LYS A 73 6.79 -11.14 -6.83
CA LYS A 73 7.05 -10.21 -7.94
C LYS A 73 6.24 -8.92 -7.86
N ILE A 74 5.07 -9.00 -7.24
CA ILE A 74 4.19 -7.87 -7.01
C ILE A 74 3.72 -7.93 -5.56
N PHE A 75 3.76 -6.80 -4.87
CA PHE A 75 3.16 -6.58 -3.57
C PHE A 75 1.99 -5.60 -3.71
N VAL A 76 0.78 -6.03 -3.38
CA VAL A 76 -0.45 -5.25 -3.47
C VAL A 76 -0.83 -4.84 -2.06
N ILE A 77 -1.03 -3.54 -1.86
CA ILE A 77 -1.44 -2.97 -0.58
C ILE A 77 -2.81 -2.32 -0.76
N PRO A 78 -3.89 -3.10 -0.56
CA PRO A 78 -5.24 -2.57 -0.62
C PRO A 78 -5.59 -1.88 0.70
N GLU A 79 -6.02 -0.62 0.62
CA GLU A 79 -6.65 0.17 1.68
C GLU A 79 -6.18 -0.15 3.11
N ALA A 80 -4.88 0.01 3.37
CA ALA A 80 -4.34 -0.09 4.71
C ALA A 80 -5.05 0.91 5.63
N ASN A 81 -5.50 0.45 6.78
CA ASN A 81 -6.14 1.22 7.86
C ASN A 81 -5.24 1.31 9.11
N ILE A 82 -4.01 0.80 9.04
CA ILE A 82 -2.99 0.90 10.11
C ILE A 82 -1.75 1.56 9.49
N PRO A 83 -1.15 2.57 10.13
CA PRO A 83 0.06 3.22 9.60
C PRO A 83 1.24 2.24 9.53
N PHE A 84 2.01 2.31 8.45
CA PHE A 84 3.22 1.52 8.29
C PHE A 84 4.32 1.99 9.22
N LYS A 85 5.02 1.03 9.83
CA LYS A 85 6.21 1.31 10.64
C LYS A 85 7.38 1.74 9.74
N GLU A 86 8.32 2.49 10.29
CA GLU A 86 9.53 2.92 9.56
C GLU A 86 10.28 1.71 8.96
N SER A 87 10.30 0.57 9.67
CA SER A 87 10.90 -0.67 9.18
C SER A 87 10.16 -1.29 7.99
N GLU A 88 8.83 -1.21 7.97
CA GLU A 88 8.00 -1.75 6.88
C GLU A 88 8.13 -0.86 5.64
N GLN A 89 8.11 0.46 5.82
CA GLN A 89 8.38 1.43 4.75
C GLN A 89 9.76 1.16 4.12
N ALA A 90 10.80 0.97 4.93
CA ALA A 90 12.14 0.63 4.45
C ALA A 90 12.17 -0.71 3.69
N ALA A 91 11.47 -1.74 4.18
CA ALA A 91 11.36 -3.03 3.51
C ALA A 91 10.69 -2.93 2.13
N ILE A 92 9.61 -2.14 2.01
CA ILE A 92 8.91 -1.91 0.73
C ILE A 92 9.83 -1.16 -0.24
N VAL A 93 10.52 -0.11 0.22
CA VAL A 93 11.48 0.63 -0.61
C VAL A 93 12.61 -0.28 -1.11
N ASN A 94 13.19 -1.10 -0.23
CA ASN A 94 14.25 -2.02 -0.59
C ASN A 94 13.77 -3.12 -1.55
N TYR A 95 12.55 -3.63 -1.35
CA TYR A 95 11.91 -4.58 -2.25
C TYR A 95 11.80 -4.02 -3.68
N VAL A 96 11.35 -2.78 -3.83
CA VAL A 96 11.24 -2.14 -5.16
C VAL A 96 12.62 -1.86 -5.77
N LYS A 97 13.59 -1.41 -4.96
CA LYS A 97 14.99 -1.24 -5.42
C LYS A 97 15.62 -2.55 -5.94
N GLN A 98 15.17 -3.69 -5.42
CA GLN A 98 15.60 -5.02 -5.86
C GLN A 98 14.79 -5.57 -7.06
N GLY A 99 13.95 -4.74 -7.69
CA GLY A 99 13.16 -5.10 -8.87
C GLY A 99 11.79 -5.70 -8.56
N GLY A 100 11.34 -5.62 -7.30
CA GLY A 100 9.95 -5.87 -6.92
C GLY A 100 9.02 -4.76 -7.43
N ASN A 101 7.72 -5.06 -7.55
CA ASN A 101 6.72 -4.10 -7.97
C ASN A 101 5.70 -3.91 -6.84
N VAL A 102 5.28 -2.68 -6.58
CA VAL A 102 4.27 -2.39 -5.55
C VAL A 102 3.05 -1.72 -6.17
N VAL A 103 1.87 -2.12 -5.72
CA VAL A 103 0.59 -1.52 -6.09
C VAL A 103 -0.05 -0.98 -4.82
N PHE A 104 -0.14 0.34 -4.71
CA PHE A 104 -0.84 1.00 -3.61
C PHE A 104 -2.28 1.33 -4.04
N ILE A 105 -3.26 0.93 -3.24
CA ILE A 105 -4.67 1.26 -3.44
C ILE A 105 -5.15 1.90 -2.14
N SER A 106 -5.70 3.11 -2.21
CA SER A 106 -6.13 3.84 -1.02
C SER A 106 -7.52 4.43 -1.22
N ASP A 107 -8.27 4.53 -0.14
CA ASP A 107 -9.64 5.08 -0.12
C ASP A 107 -9.65 6.59 0.13
N HIS A 108 -10.84 7.15 0.11
CA HIS A 108 -11.17 8.56 0.19
C HIS A 108 -10.87 9.19 1.56
N TYR A 109 -11.21 10.46 1.69
CA TYR A 109 -11.13 11.17 2.97
C TYR A 109 -12.14 10.59 3.97
N ASN A 110 -11.79 10.47 5.25
CA ASN A 110 -12.65 9.87 6.28
C ASN A 110 -12.92 8.38 6.02
N ALA A 111 -11.86 7.67 5.65
CA ALA A 111 -11.86 6.23 5.39
C ALA A 111 -11.29 5.42 6.56
N ASP A 112 -10.90 6.04 7.68
CA ASP A 112 -10.55 5.34 8.92
C ASP A 112 -11.70 4.43 9.39
N ARG A 113 -11.55 3.11 9.19
CA ARG A 113 -12.56 2.11 9.58
C ARG A 113 -12.31 1.49 10.95
N ASN A 114 -11.19 1.76 11.60
CA ASN A 114 -10.85 1.20 12.93
C ASN A 114 -10.72 2.27 14.03
N LEU A 115 -11.01 3.53 13.71
CA LEU A 115 -11.02 4.68 14.62
C LEU A 115 -9.65 4.92 15.27
N ASN A 116 -8.56 4.60 14.57
CA ASN A 116 -7.20 4.87 15.05
C ASN A 116 -6.69 6.29 14.69
N ARG A 117 -7.56 7.12 14.10
CA ARG A 117 -7.32 8.50 13.64
C ARG A 117 -6.46 8.63 12.39
N ILE A 118 -6.21 7.53 11.68
CA ILE A 118 -5.40 7.49 10.47
C ILE A 118 -6.28 7.02 9.32
N ASP A 119 -6.54 7.92 8.38
CA ASP A 119 -7.20 7.54 7.12
C ASP A 119 -6.26 6.65 6.29
N SER A 120 -6.83 5.84 5.38
CA SER A 120 -6.03 4.95 4.56
C SER A 120 -4.92 5.68 3.79
N SER A 121 -5.22 6.85 3.25
CA SER A 121 -4.22 7.60 2.49
C SER A 121 -3.12 8.20 3.37
N GLU A 122 -3.42 8.47 4.64
CA GLU A 122 -2.44 8.92 5.63
C GLU A 122 -1.50 7.78 6.03
N ALA A 123 -2.04 6.56 6.19
CA ALA A 123 -1.23 5.36 6.37
C ALA A 123 -0.27 5.19 5.18
N MET A 124 -0.77 5.27 3.94
CA MET A 124 0.05 5.14 2.73
C MET A 124 1.09 6.26 2.59
N ASN A 125 0.70 7.52 2.82
CA ASN A 125 1.62 8.67 2.72
C ASN A 125 2.69 8.66 3.81
N GLY A 126 2.43 8.01 4.95
CA GLY A 126 3.31 7.94 6.13
C GLY A 126 3.25 9.17 7.04
N TYR A 127 2.23 10.01 6.90
CA TYR A 127 1.99 11.15 7.77
C TYR A 127 0.49 11.42 7.92
N ARG A 128 0.10 12.02 9.05
CA ARG A 128 -1.28 12.46 9.31
C ARG A 128 -1.48 13.92 8.93
N ARG A 129 -2.55 14.21 8.19
CA ARG A 129 -2.88 15.56 7.73
C ARG A 129 -3.17 16.46 8.93
N GLY A 130 -2.56 17.65 8.95
CA GLY A 130 -2.67 18.59 10.09
C GLY A 130 -1.85 18.19 11.33
N ALA A 131 -1.07 17.10 11.23
CA ALA A 131 -0.26 16.55 12.31
C ALA A 131 1.06 15.97 11.76
N TYR A 132 1.68 16.67 10.80
CA TYR A 132 2.91 16.21 10.15
C TYR A 132 4.09 16.10 11.13
N GLU A 133 4.28 17.07 12.03
CA GLU A 133 5.40 17.02 12.99
C GLU A 133 5.23 15.93 14.06
N ASP A 134 3.98 15.60 14.40
CA ASP A 134 3.64 14.60 15.41
C ASP A 134 2.31 13.94 15.02
N MET A 135 2.40 12.74 14.42
CA MET A 135 1.21 11.97 14.04
C MET A 135 0.29 11.70 15.23
N SER A 136 0.84 11.68 16.45
CA SER A 136 0.10 11.43 17.68
C SER A 136 -0.63 12.64 18.27
N LYS A 137 -0.56 13.81 17.61
CA LYS A 137 -1.17 15.05 18.09
C LYS A 137 -2.66 14.88 18.42
N GLY A 138 -3.05 15.05 19.68
CA GLY A 138 -4.46 14.91 20.10
C GLY A 138 -4.93 13.47 20.33
N MET A 139 -4.03 12.48 20.23
CA MET A 139 -4.25 11.15 20.79
C MET A 139 -4.12 11.18 22.33
N ASN A 140 -4.89 10.35 23.02
CA ASN A 140 -4.72 10.05 24.44
C ASN A 140 -3.53 9.11 24.68
N ALA A 141 -3.28 8.74 25.94
CA ALA A 141 -2.12 7.91 26.30
C ALA A 141 -2.22 6.49 25.71
N GLU A 142 -3.42 5.93 25.69
CA GLU A 142 -3.72 4.58 25.19
C GLU A 142 -3.52 4.50 23.67
N GLU A 143 -4.03 5.47 22.91
CA GLU A 143 -3.86 5.59 21.46
C GLU A 143 -2.38 5.73 21.10
N LYS A 144 -1.62 6.55 21.84
CA LYS A 144 -0.17 6.74 21.64
C LYS A 144 0.64 5.46 21.86
N SER A 145 0.25 4.66 22.83
CA SER A 145 0.93 3.42 23.21
C SER A 145 0.44 2.19 22.45
N SER A 146 -0.61 2.35 21.63
CA SER A 146 -1.21 1.28 20.84
C SER A 146 -0.21 0.60 19.91
N THR A 147 -0.43 -0.68 19.62
CA THR A 147 0.38 -1.46 18.67
C THR A 147 0.46 -0.81 17.29
N ALA A 148 -0.60 -0.13 16.86
CA ALA A 148 -0.67 0.59 15.59
C ALA A 148 0.34 1.74 15.50
N MET A 149 0.60 2.45 16.61
CA MET A 149 1.50 3.60 16.63
C MET A 149 2.96 3.25 16.95
N GLN A 150 3.24 2.01 17.39
CA GLN A 150 4.60 1.58 17.71
C GLN A 150 5.49 1.50 16.47
N GLY A 151 6.59 2.27 16.47
CA GLY A 151 7.54 2.30 15.35
C GLY A 151 7.05 3.11 14.14
N VAL A 152 5.96 3.86 14.29
CA VAL A 152 5.49 4.82 13.29
C VAL A 152 6.26 6.12 13.46
N LYS A 153 6.71 6.66 12.33
CA LYS A 153 7.38 7.96 12.26
C LYS A 153 6.82 8.73 11.08
N SER A 154 6.38 9.96 11.37
CA SER A 154 5.87 10.84 10.35
C SER A 154 6.92 11.12 9.29
N SER A 155 6.57 10.91 8.02
CA SER A 155 7.42 11.20 6.88
C SER A 155 6.58 11.27 5.60
N ASP A 156 7.12 11.89 4.57
CA ASP A 156 6.53 11.88 3.23
C ASP A 156 7.17 10.79 2.36
N TRP A 157 7.32 9.58 2.93
CA TRP A 157 8.13 8.50 2.34
C TRP A 157 7.60 8.06 0.98
N LEU A 158 6.28 8.02 0.79
CA LEU A 158 5.67 7.60 -0.47
C LEU A 158 6.07 8.56 -1.60
N SER A 159 5.97 9.87 -1.33
CA SER A 159 6.36 10.91 -2.29
C SER A 159 7.87 10.91 -2.53
N THR A 160 8.66 10.71 -1.48
CA THR A 160 10.13 10.75 -1.54
C THR A 160 10.70 9.58 -2.33
N ASN A 161 10.13 8.38 -2.18
CA ASN A 161 10.67 7.15 -2.77
C ASN A 161 10.00 6.75 -4.08
N PHE A 162 8.72 7.09 -4.28
CA PHE A 162 7.95 6.68 -5.46
C PHE A 162 7.41 7.86 -6.29
N GLY A 163 7.57 9.11 -5.83
CA GLY A 163 7.05 10.28 -6.54
C GLY A 163 5.52 10.39 -6.54
N VAL A 164 4.83 9.60 -5.71
CA VAL A 164 3.37 9.55 -5.61
C VAL A 164 2.92 10.05 -4.24
N ARG A 165 1.79 10.77 -4.21
CA ARG A 165 1.14 11.18 -2.96
C ARG A 165 -0.37 11.11 -3.13
N PHE A 166 -1.05 10.47 -2.18
CA PHE A 166 -2.50 10.58 -2.11
C PHE A 166 -2.87 11.96 -1.56
N ARG A 167 -3.63 12.72 -2.35
CA ARG A 167 -4.08 14.07 -1.97
C ARG A 167 -5.60 14.10 -1.98
N TYR A 168 -6.16 14.65 -0.92
CA TYR A 168 -7.57 15.04 -0.88
C TYR A 168 -7.68 16.43 -1.50
N ASN A 169 -8.70 16.68 -2.31
CA ASN A 169 -8.92 17.94 -3.02
C ASN A 169 -8.69 19.16 -2.12
N ALA A 170 -7.48 19.68 -2.19
CA ALA A 170 -7.11 21.02 -1.76
C ALA A 170 -6.49 21.64 -3.00
N LEU A 171 -6.80 22.90 -3.25
CA LEU A 171 -6.18 23.65 -4.33
C LEU A 171 -4.69 23.76 -3.97
N GLY A 172 -3.88 22.86 -4.55
CA GLY A 172 -2.50 22.63 -4.14
C GLY A 172 -1.52 23.69 -4.63
N ASP A 173 -1.98 24.62 -5.47
CA ASP A 173 -1.22 25.75 -6.00
C ASP A 173 -2.16 26.89 -6.39
N LEU A 174 -2.76 27.57 -5.40
CA LEU A 174 -3.41 28.85 -5.64
C LEU A 174 -2.37 29.97 -5.60
N ASN A 175 -1.81 30.31 -6.75
CA ASN A 175 -1.25 31.64 -6.94
C ASN A 175 -2.41 32.64 -7.06
N THR A 176 -2.82 33.24 -5.94
CA THR A 176 -3.80 34.33 -5.97
C THR A 176 -3.11 35.64 -6.33
N SER A 177 -3.23 36.07 -7.59
CA SER A 177 -2.77 37.40 -8.01
C SER A 177 -3.76 38.50 -7.61
N ASN A 178 -5.02 38.13 -7.38
CA ASN A 178 -6.14 39.03 -7.07
C ASN A 178 -6.88 38.53 -5.84
N ILE A 179 -6.46 38.97 -4.65
CA ILE A 179 -7.23 38.81 -3.42
C ILE A 179 -8.14 40.04 -3.32
N VAL A 180 -9.45 39.85 -3.40
CA VAL A 180 -10.43 40.94 -3.17
C VAL A 180 -10.43 41.34 -1.70
N SER A 181 -10.75 42.61 -1.42
CA SER A 181 -10.77 43.09 -0.05
C SER A 181 -11.92 42.45 0.74
N SER A 182 -11.82 42.41 2.06
CA SER A 182 -12.88 41.89 2.94
C SER A 182 -14.20 42.66 2.86
N LYS A 183 -14.23 43.80 2.18
CA LYS A 183 -15.45 44.57 1.89
C LYS A 183 -16.17 44.10 0.62
N GLU A 184 -15.53 43.24 -0.17
CA GLU A 184 -16.02 42.72 -1.46
C GLU A 184 -16.25 41.20 -1.41
N SER A 185 -16.03 40.56 -0.25
CA SER A 185 -16.39 39.15 0.02
C SER A 185 -17.72 39.04 0.76
#